data_AF-A0A9D4YNZ6-F1
#
_entry.id   AF-A0A9D4YNZ6-F1
#
_cell.length_a   1.000
_cell.length_b   1.000
_cell.length_c   1.000
_cell.angle_alpha   90.00
_cell.angle_beta   90.00
_cell.angle_gamma   90.00
#
_symmetry.space_group_name_H-M   'P 1'
#
loop_
_entity.id
_entity.type
_entity.pdbx_description
1 polymer ?
#
loop_
_entity_poly.entity_id
_entity_poly.type
_entity_poly.pdbx_seq_one_letter_code
_entity_poly.pdbx_strand_id
1 'polypeptide(L)'
;MYILYIRNIITYTSCLFLKGVISTVFVTLVVITSIYFYKRHNIHSRNLSLQPFRLDSQRISKSQNFGVEHFIFKDLYKATNNFDKKLGDGGSAEVFYDKLLDGREVAVKRLFKFGLNKEQLFLKEINILARTIHPNLILLYGCTSLKSRRALIVYEYVRNGSLDDHLHGDKATPNSRRQF
;
A
#
# COMPACT_ATOMS: atom_id res chain seq x y z
N MET A 1 44.14 50.46 36.75
CA MET A 1 44.09 48.98 36.71
C MET A 1 42.64 48.45 36.74
N TYR A 2 41.77 48.92 37.65
CA TYR A 2 40.37 48.47 37.79
C TYR A 2 39.47 48.67 36.55
N ILE A 3 39.59 49.79 35.83
CA ILE A 3 38.75 50.11 34.66
C ILE A 3 39.00 49.14 33.48
N LEU A 4 40.25 48.71 33.29
CA LEU A 4 40.61 47.73 32.25
C LEU A 4 40.07 46.33 32.58
N TYR A 5 40.00 45.97 33.87
CA TYR A 5 39.41 44.71 34.34
C TYR A 5 37.90 44.67 34.09
N ILE A 6 37.18 45.76 34.41
CA ILE A 6 35.74 45.88 34.15
C ILE A 6 35.45 45.84 32.63
N ARG A 7 36.24 46.52 31.80
CA ARG A 7 36.09 46.47 30.33
C ARG A 7 36.31 45.06 29.76
N ASN A 8 37.28 44.29 30.29
CA ASN A 8 37.48 42.90 29.89
C ASN A 8 36.28 42.03 30.30
N ILE A 9 35.79 42.11 31.54
CA ILE A 9 34.63 41.32 31.98
C ILE A 9 33.40 41.56 31.11
N ILE A 10 33.06 42.83 30.86
CA ILE A 10 31.87 43.18 30.05
C ILE A 10 32.01 42.65 28.61
N THR A 11 33.21 42.69 28.03
CA THR A 11 33.44 42.18 26.67
C THR A 11 33.40 40.64 26.62
N TYR A 12 33.96 39.96 27.62
CA TYR A 12 33.88 38.50 27.75
C TYR A 12 32.45 38.02 27.93
N THR A 13 31.67 38.63 28.84
CA THR A 13 30.26 38.25 29.03
C THR A 13 29.44 38.53 27.79
N SER A 14 29.59 39.69 27.16
CA SER A 14 28.86 40.04 25.93
C SER A 14 29.18 39.06 24.77
N CYS A 15 30.43 38.64 24.62
CA CYS A 15 30.83 37.66 23.60
C CYS A 15 30.27 36.26 23.89
N LEU A 16 30.22 35.83 25.15
CA LEU A 16 29.61 34.57 25.58
C LEU A 16 28.10 34.54 25.30
N PHE A 17 27.38 35.63 25.60
CA PHE A 17 25.95 35.73 25.29
C PHE A 17 25.67 35.70 23.78
N LEU A 18 26.44 36.44 22.98
CA LEU A 18 26.27 36.47 21.52
C LEU A 18 26.50 35.09 20.89
N LYS A 19 27.53 34.36 21.33
CA LYS A 19 27.81 32.99 20.86
C LYS A 19 26.69 32.00 21.22
N GLY A 20 26.11 32.12 22.41
CA GLY A 20 24.98 31.30 22.85
C GLY A 20 23.74 31.50 21.98
N VAL A 21 23.40 32.74 21.66
CA VAL A 21 22.23 33.07 20.82
C VAL A 21 22.40 32.55 19.39
N ILE A 22 23.60 32.69 18.81
CA ILE A 22 23.85 32.19 17.44
C ILE A 22 23.74 30.67 17.38
N SER A 23 24.24 29.97 18.41
CA SER A 23 24.16 28.50 18.49
C SER A 23 22.71 28.01 18.58
N THR A 24 21.86 28.65 19.37
CA THR A 24 20.45 28.23 19.51
C THR A 24 19.64 28.49 18.25
N VAL A 25 19.88 29.63 17.58
CA VAL A 25 19.24 29.94 16.29
C VAL A 25 19.66 28.93 15.22
N PHE A 26 20.95 28.56 15.15
CA PHE A 26 21.43 27.58 14.18
C PHE A 26 20.79 26.20 14.40
N VAL A 27 20.76 25.71 15.64
CA VAL A 27 20.15 24.40 15.98
C VAL A 27 18.67 24.37 15.61
N THR A 28 17.92 25.44 15.93
CA THR A 28 16.49 25.50 15.60
C THR A 28 16.24 25.50 14.09
N LEU A 29 17.06 26.21 13.30
CA LEU A 29 16.96 26.18 11.83
C LEU A 29 17.24 24.79 11.26
N VAL A 30 18.25 24.07 11.76
CA VAL A 30 18.57 22.70 11.32
C VAL A 30 17.42 21.74 11.64
N VAL A 31 16.79 21.86 12.81
CA VAL A 31 15.64 21.03 13.18
C VAL A 31 14.43 21.34 12.29
N ILE A 32 14.11 22.62 12.07
CA ILE A 32 12.98 23.04 11.23
C ILE A 32 13.17 22.56 9.79
N THR A 33 14.36 22.73 9.22
CA THR A 33 14.67 22.29 7.86
C THR A 33 14.63 20.77 7.73
N SER A 34 15.13 20.04 8.72
CA SER A 34 15.05 18.57 8.76
C SER A 34 13.61 18.08 8.81
N ILE A 35 12.76 18.67 9.66
CA ILE A 35 11.32 18.35 9.74
C ILE A 35 10.64 18.68 8.41
N TYR A 36 10.93 19.85 7.84
CA TYR A 36 10.39 20.26 6.56
C TYR A 36 10.79 19.29 5.45
N PHE A 37 12.06 18.86 5.40
CA PHE A 37 12.55 17.94 4.38
C PHE A 37 11.99 16.53 4.57
N TYR A 38 11.90 16.04 5.80
CA TYR A 38 11.30 14.73 6.11
C TYR A 38 9.81 14.70 5.75
N LYS A 39 9.09 15.77 6.09
CA LYS A 39 7.68 15.95 5.73
C LYS A 39 7.51 16.13 4.23
N ARG A 40 8.34 16.94 3.58
CA ARG A 40 8.31 17.20 2.14
C ARG A 40 8.67 15.96 1.34
N HIS A 41 9.64 15.16 1.75
CA HIS A 41 10.01 13.91 1.07
C HIS A 41 8.86 12.90 1.16
N ASN A 42 8.30 12.68 2.36
CA ASN A 42 7.16 11.76 2.52
C ASN A 42 5.90 12.27 1.79
N ILE A 43 5.65 13.58 1.77
CA ILE A 43 4.52 14.18 1.05
C ILE A 43 4.74 14.22 -0.47
N HIS A 44 5.93 14.50 -0.96
CA HIS A 44 6.25 14.61 -2.38
C HIS A 44 6.27 13.24 -3.07
N SER A 45 6.89 12.22 -2.46
CA SER A 45 6.83 10.84 -2.96
C SER A 45 5.40 10.30 -2.98
N ARG A 46 4.52 10.79 -2.10
CA ARG A 46 3.09 10.49 -2.17
C ARG A 46 2.41 11.30 -3.26
N ASN A 47 2.49 12.63 -3.25
CA ASN A 47 1.73 13.48 -4.17
C ASN A 47 2.14 13.35 -5.64
N LEU A 48 3.44 13.25 -5.95
CA LEU A 48 3.92 13.17 -7.35
C LEU A 48 3.51 11.83 -8.00
N SER A 49 3.52 10.75 -7.23
CA SER A 49 3.05 9.42 -7.65
C SER A 49 1.52 9.31 -7.64
N LEU A 50 0.86 10.01 -6.71
CA LEU A 50 -0.60 9.92 -6.51
C LEU A 50 -1.39 10.80 -7.49
N GLN A 51 -0.87 11.92 -7.97
CA GLN A 51 -1.65 12.82 -8.84
C GLN A 51 -1.99 12.20 -10.20
N PRO A 52 -1.02 11.63 -10.95
CA PRO A 52 -1.30 10.92 -12.20
C PRO A 52 -2.17 9.69 -11.95
N PHE A 53 -1.85 8.94 -10.89
CA PHE A 53 -2.56 7.73 -10.51
C PHE A 53 -4.01 7.96 -10.09
N ARG A 54 -4.31 9.02 -9.33
CA ARG A 54 -5.68 9.37 -8.92
C ARG A 54 -6.55 9.78 -10.10
N LEU A 55 -6.01 10.57 -11.03
CA LEU A 55 -6.75 10.99 -12.22
C LEU A 55 -7.09 9.79 -13.11
N ASP A 56 -6.14 8.89 -13.28
CA ASP A 56 -6.31 7.67 -14.06
C ASP A 56 -7.29 6.69 -13.37
N SER A 57 -7.12 6.48 -12.07
CA SER A 57 -8.06 5.75 -11.21
C SER A 57 -9.48 6.32 -11.28
N GLN A 58 -9.66 7.66 -11.31
CA GLN A 58 -10.97 8.29 -11.45
C GLN A 58 -11.59 8.13 -12.85
N ARG A 59 -10.76 8.15 -13.91
CA ARG A 59 -11.24 7.89 -15.28
C ARG A 59 -11.64 6.43 -15.46
N ILE A 60 -10.83 5.52 -14.93
CA ILE A 60 -11.08 4.08 -14.96
C ILE A 60 -12.30 3.74 -14.09
N SER A 61 -12.44 4.33 -12.90
CA SER A 61 -13.62 4.09 -12.06
C SER A 61 -14.93 4.59 -12.69
N LYS A 62 -14.87 5.72 -13.43
CA LYS A 62 -16.01 6.24 -14.20
C LYS A 62 -16.39 5.34 -15.38
N SER A 63 -15.40 4.83 -16.11
CA SER A 63 -15.63 4.00 -17.30
C SER A 63 -15.82 2.51 -16.99
N GLN A 64 -15.37 2.04 -15.83
CA GLN A 64 -15.21 0.62 -15.46
C GLN A 64 -14.40 -0.21 -16.47
N ASN A 65 -13.67 0.42 -17.39
CA ASN A 65 -12.87 -0.29 -18.36
C ASN A 65 -11.44 -0.44 -17.84
N PHE A 66 -11.19 -1.57 -17.20
CA PHE A 66 -9.89 -1.95 -16.65
C PHE A 66 -8.97 -2.65 -17.66
N GLY A 67 -9.48 -2.98 -18.86
CA GLY A 67 -8.75 -3.82 -19.82
C GLY A 67 -8.63 -5.29 -19.40
N VAL A 68 -9.41 -5.72 -18.40
CA VAL A 68 -9.46 -7.10 -17.90
C VAL A 68 -10.88 -7.66 -17.94
N GLU A 69 -11.00 -8.97 -17.82
CA GLU A 69 -12.28 -9.68 -17.85
C GLU A 69 -13.19 -9.21 -16.70
N HIS A 70 -14.48 -9.02 -17.02
CA HIS A 70 -15.48 -8.63 -16.05
C HIS A 70 -16.33 -9.83 -15.64
N PHE A 71 -16.10 -10.31 -14.42
CA PHE A 71 -16.82 -11.45 -13.87
C PHE A 71 -18.14 -11.02 -13.21
N ILE A 72 -19.17 -11.83 -13.40
CA ILE A 72 -20.43 -11.69 -12.67
C ILE A 72 -20.24 -12.32 -11.29
N PHE A 73 -20.51 -11.57 -10.22
CA PHE A 73 -20.37 -12.06 -8.84
C PHE A 73 -21.08 -13.40 -8.60
N LYS A 74 -22.29 -13.56 -9.16
CA LYS A 74 -23.10 -14.77 -8.98
C LYS A 74 -22.41 -16.02 -9.53
N ASP A 75 -21.63 -15.87 -10.59
CA ASP A 75 -20.94 -17.00 -11.22
C ASP A 75 -19.74 -17.42 -10.39
N LEU A 76 -18.93 -16.46 -9.96
CA LEU A 76 -17.84 -16.70 -9.00
C LEU A 76 -18.35 -17.25 -7.67
N TYR A 77 -19.50 -16.77 -7.19
CA TYR A 77 -20.12 -17.26 -5.95
C TYR A 77 -20.51 -18.73 -6.05
N LYS A 78 -21.07 -19.15 -7.19
CA LYS A 78 -21.43 -20.54 -7.43
C LYS A 78 -20.20 -21.41 -7.63
N ALA A 79 -19.25 -20.96 -8.43
CA ALA A 79 -18.06 -21.70 -8.78
C ALA A 79 -17.20 -21.95 -7.52
N THR A 80 -17.01 -20.93 -6.68
CA THR A 80 -16.36 -21.05 -5.35
C THR A 80 -17.14 -21.89 -4.32
N ASN A 81 -18.25 -22.53 -4.69
CA ASN A 81 -19.15 -23.26 -3.78
C ASN A 81 -19.53 -22.42 -2.55
N ASN A 82 -19.96 -21.18 -2.75
CA ASN A 82 -20.23 -20.21 -1.69
C ASN A 82 -19.00 -19.79 -0.87
N PHE A 83 -17.81 -19.73 -1.50
CA PHE A 83 -16.52 -19.43 -0.85
C PHE A 83 -16.10 -20.45 0.21
N ASP A 84 -16.23 -21.74 -0.10
CA ASP A 84 -15.96 -22.85 0.82
C ASP A 84 -14.44 -23.11 1.00
N LYS A 85 -13.70 -23.22 -0.10
CA LYS A 85 -12.27 -23.54 -0.07
C LYS A 85 -11.40 -22.29 0.11
N LYS A 86 -11.17 -21.88 1.36
CA LYS A 86 -10.29 -20.77 1.72
C LYS A 86 -8.81 -21.12 1.47
N LEU A 87 -8.11 -20.27 0.74
CA LEU A 87 -6.67 -20.34 0.47
C LEU A 87 -5.84 -19.50 1.43
N GLY A 88 -6.45 -18.46 2.01
CA GLY A 88 -5.81 -17.63 3.01
C GLY A 88 -6.65 -16.41 3.37
N ASP A 89 -6.24 -15.74 4.42
CA ASP A 89 -6.81 -14.47 4.84
C ASP A 89 -5.78 -13.47 5.36
N GLY A 90 -6.20 -12.21 5.37
CA GLY A 90 -5.47 -11.11 5.94
C GLY A 90 -6.44 -10.03 6.39
N GLY A 91 -5.92 -8.99 7.04
CA GLY A 91 -6.76 -7.95 7.66
C GLY A 91 -7.59 -7.08 6.70
N SER A 92 -7.63 -7.38 5.40
CA SER A 92 -8.42 -6.62 4.41
C SER A 92 -9.05 -7.49 3.32
N ALA A 93 -8.70 -8.79 3.26
CA ALA A 93 -9.11 -9.68 2.19
C ALA A 93 -8.99 -11.15 2.59
N GLU A 94 -9.66 -12.01 1.84
CA GLU A 94 -9.71 -13.47 1.96
C GLU A 94 -9.62 -13.96 0.53
N VAL A 95 -8.92 -15.07 0.36
CA VAL A 95 -8.71 -15.67 -0.94
C VAL A 95 -9.29 -17.06 -0.92
N PHE A 96 -9.99 -17.40 -1.99
CA PHE A 96 -10.68 -18.68 -2.15
C PHE A 96 -10.24 -19.33 -3.44
N TYR A 97 -10.13 -20.64 -3.43
CA TYR A 97 -9.85 -21.43 -4.62
C TYR A 97 -11.14 -21.63 -5.41
N ASP A 98 -11.01 -21.64 -6.72
CA ASP A 98 -12.08 -22.02 -7.62
C ASP A 98 -11.52 -22.64 -8.91
N LYS A 99 -12.37 -23.38 -9.63
CA LYS A 99 -12.14 -23.80 -11.00
C LYS A 99 -13.27 -23.28 -11.87
N LEU A 100 -12.94 -22.33 -12.74
CA LEU A 100 -13.90 -21.74 -13.67
C LEU A 100 -14.41 -22.79 -14.67
N LEU A 101 -15.54 -22.49 -15.32
CA LEU A 101 -16.18 -23.37 -16.31
C LEU A 101 -15.27 -23.66 -17.52
N ASP A 102 -14.37 -22.73 -17.85
CA ASP A 102 -13.37 -22.89 -18.91
C ASP A 102 -12.16 -23.73 -18.48
N GLY A 103 -12.13 -24.21 -17.23
CA GLY A 103 -11.09 -25.06 -16.68
C GLY A 103 -9.95 -24.33 -15.99
N ARG A 104 -9.89 -22.99 -16.02
CA ARG A 104 -8.88 -22.20 -15.30
C ARG A 104 -9.02 -22.41 -13.80
N GLU A 105 -7.92 -22.74 -13.13
CA GLU A 105 -7.81 -22.73 -11.67
C GLU A 105 -7.50 -21.30 -11.22
N VAL A 106 -8.30 -20.76 -10.31
CA VAL A 106 -8.24 -19.34 -9.95
C VAL A 106 -8.22 -19.12 -8.44
N ALA A 107 -7.57 -18.03 -8.05
CA ALA A 107 -7.62 -17.49 -6.70
C ALA A 107 -8.56 -16.27 -6.67
N VAL A 108 -9.70 -16.40 -6.01
CA VAL A 108 -10.73 -15.36 -5.89
C VAL A 108 -10.54 -14.57 -4.61
N LYS A 109 -10.02 -13.35 -4.72
CA LYS A 109 -9.79 -12.43 -3.61
C LYS A 109 -11.02 -11.58 -3.33
N ARG A 110 -11.61 -11.76 -2.14
CA ARG A 110 -12.77 -11.01 -1.62
C ARG A 110 -12.31 -9.92 -0.65
N LEU A 111 -12.70 -8.66 -0.90
CA LEU A 111 -12.33 -7.51 -0.05
C LEU A 111 -13.41 -7.18 1.00
N PHE A 112 -13.04 -7.06 2.28
CA PHE A 112 -13.98 -6.86 3.42
C PHE A 112 -14.13 -5.45 3.95
N LYS A 113 -13.28 -4.50 3.54
CA LYS A 113 -13.37 -3.14 4.10
C LYS A 113 -14.67 -2.44 3.70
N PHE A 114 -15.20 -1.62 4.60
CA PHE A 114 -16.36 -0.78 4.32
C PHE A 114 -15.90 0.62 3.88
N GLY A 115 -16.69 1.26 3.01
CA GLY A 115 -16.49 2.64 2.56
C GLY A 115 -15.35 2.85 1.54
N LEU A 116 -14.90 4.11 1.44
CA LEU A 116 -13.96 4.60 0.42
C LEU A 116 -12.64 3.82 0.35
N ASN A 117 -12.23 3.20 1.47
CA ASN A 117 -11.01 2.41 1.53
C ASN A 117 -11.08 1.14 0.66
N LYS A 118 -12.27 0.55 0.49
CA LYS A 118 -12.44 -0.67 -0.33
C LYS A 118 -12.25 -0.38 -1.82
N GLU A 119 -12.90 0.66 -2.32
CA GLU A 119 -12.80 1.06 -3.72
C GLU A 119 -11.37 1.45 -4.07
N GLN A 120 -10.69 2.19 -3.19
CA GLN A 120 -9.29 2.55 -3.39
C GLN A 120 -8.37 1.32 -3.41
N LEU A 121 -8.58 0.35 -2.52
CA LEU A 121 -7.80 -0.89 -2.52
C LEU A 121 -8.04 -1.70 -3.79
N PHE A 122 -9.30 -1.82 -4.20
CA PHE A 122 -9.67 -2.50 -5.44
C PHE A 122 -9.03 -1.84 -6.67
N LEU A 123 -9.23 -0.54 -6.85
CA LEU A 123 -8.67 0.21 -7.97
C LEU A 123 -7.15 0.18 -7.96
N LYS A 124 -6.54 0.22 -6.78
CA LYS A 124 -5.09 0.14 -6.66
C LYS A 124 -4.56 -1.19 -7.16
N GLU A 125 -5.17 -2.28 -6.74
CA GLU A 125 -4.72 -3.61 -7.10
C GLU A 125 -4.90 -3.87 -8.61
N ILE A 126 -6.06 -3.50 -9.16
CA ILE A 126 -6.33 -3.63 -10.60
C ILE A 126 -5.40 -2.74 -11.43
N ASN A 127 -5.19 -1.48 -11.08
CA ASN A 127 -4.35 -0.58 -11.88
C ASN A 127 -2.88 -1.05 -11.97
N ILE A 128 -2.37 -1.69 -10.92
CA ILE A 128 -1.00 -2.21 -10.92
C ILE A 128 -0.93 -3.49 -11.76
N LEU A 129 -1.81 -4.45 -11.49
CA LEU A 129 -1.71 -5.79 -12.08
C LEU A 129 -2.26 -5.85 -13.51
N ALA A 130 -3.26 -5.05 -13.88
CA ALA A 130 -3.76 -4.99 -15.26
C ALA A 130 -2.72 -4.45 -16.25
N ARG A 131 -1.70 -3.74 -15.77
CA ARG A 131 -0.64 -3.12 -16.59
C ARG A 131 0.68 -3.86 -16.52
N THR A 132 0.78 -4.88 -15.68
CA THR A 132 2.04 -5.57 -15.42
C THR A 132 1.86 -7.05 -15.70
N ILE A 133 2.45 -7.52 -16.80
CA ILE A 133 2.49 -8.94 -17.16
C ILE A 133 3.95 -9.36 -17.11
N HIS A 134 4.30 -10.23 -16.16
CA HIS A 134 5.67 -10.71 -15.98
C HIS A 134 5.66 -12.16 -15.48
N PRO A 135 6.58 -13.04 -15.91
CA PRO A 135 6.59 -14.46 -15.51
C PRO A 135 6.68 -14.73 -14.01
N ASN A 136 7.19 -13.76 -13.23
CA ASN A 136 7.36 -13.85 -11.78
C ASN A 136 6.29 -13.08 -11.00
N LEU A 137 5.21 -12.64 -11.65
CA LEU A 137 4.08 -11.97 -11.02
C LEU A 137 2.81 -12.76 -11.28
N ILE A 138 1.98 -12.84 -10.26
CA ILE A 138 0.68 -13.52 -10.37
C ILE A 138 -0.20 -12.83 -11.41
N LEU A 139 -0.71 -13.61 -12.35
CA LEU A 139 -1.54 -13.13 -13.43
C LEU A 139 -2.92 -12.70 -12.91
N LEU A 140 -3.34 -11.48 -13.27
CA LEU A 140 -4.70 -11.00 -13.08
C LEU A 140 -5.57 -11.46 -14.24
N TYR A 141 -6.56 -12.31 -13.98
CA TYR A 141 -7.56 -12.68 -14.99
C TYR A 141 -8.65 -11.62 -15.11
N GLY A 142 -9.12 -11.08 -13.98
CA GLY A 142 -10.14 -10.05 -14.03
C GLY A 142 -10.75 -9.72 -12.69
N CYS A 143 -11.92 -9.07 -12.73
CA CYS A 143 -12.58 -8.60 -11.53
C CYS A 143 -14.09 -8.41 -11.71
N THR A 144 -14.81 -8.29 -10.60
CA THR A 144 -16.23 -7.88 -10.63
C THR A 144 -16.39 -6.37 -10.75
N SER A 145 -17.57 -5.87 -11.11
CA SER A 145 -17.87 -4.42 -11.13
C SER A 145 -17.51 -3.71 -9.81
N LEU A 146 -16.83 -2.56 -9.93
CA LEU A 146 -16.48 -1.69 -8.81
C LEU A 146 -17.69 -1.24 -7.98
N LYS A 147 -18.85 -1.07 -8.63
CA LYS A 147 -20.11 -0.65 -7.97
C LYS A 147 -20.77 -1.79 -7.17
N SER A 148 -20.29 -3.03 -7.32
CA SER A 148 -20.75 -4.14 -6.52
C SER A 148 -20.36 -3.93 -5.06
N ARG A 149 -21.31 -4.13 -4.13
CA ARG A 149 -21.00 -4.23 -2.69
C ARG A 149 -19.97 -5.34 -2.41
N ARG A 150 -19.84 -6.30 -3.32
CA ARG A 150 -19.01 -7.49 -3.22
C ARG A 150 -17.92 -7.46 -4.29
N ALA A 151 -16.96 -6.55 -4.15
CA ALA A 151 -15.80 -6.49 -5.02
C ALA A 151 -14.90 -7.74 -4.85
N LEU A 152 -14.75 -8.49 -5.94
CA LEU A 152 -13.87 -9.64 -6.08
C LEU A 152 -12.83 -9.37 -7.17
N ILE A 153 -11.63 -9.90 -6.96
CA ILE A 153 -10.55 -9.91 -7.93
C ILE A 153 -10.14 -11.36 -8.17
N VAL A 154 -9.91 -11.72 -9.44
CA VAL A 154 -9.65 -13.10 -9.88
C VAL A 154 -8.24 -13.19 -10.43
N TYR A 155 -7.43 -14.02 -9.80
CA TYR A 155 -6.04 -14.29 -10.17
C TYR A 155 -5.87 -15.72 -10.67
N GLU A 156 -4.74 -16.01 -11.31
CA GLU A 156 -4.28 -17.40 -11.43
C GLU A 156 -4.08 -18.03 -10.05
N TYR A 157 -4.25 -19.35 -9.97
CA TYR A 157 -3.93 -20.12 -8.76
C TYR A 157 -2.52 -20.69 -8.86
N VAL A 158 -1.67 -20.42 -7.87
CA VAL A 158 -0.32 -21.02 -7.78
C VAL A 158 -0.34 -22.24 -6.86
N ARG A 159 -0.02 -23.40 -7.43
CA ARG A 159 -0.09 -24.70 -6.74
C ARG A 159 0.97 -24.92 -5.68
N ASN A 160 2.12 -24.26 -5.79
CA ASN A 160 3.25 -24.49 -4.89
C ASN A 160 3.06 -23.81 -3.52
N GLY A 161 1.98 -23.06 -3.31
CA GLY A 161 1.78 -22.30 -2.08
C GLY A 161 2.69 -21.08 -1.99
N SER A 162 2.64 -20.37 -0.86
CA SER A 162 3.42 -19.15 -0.69
C SER A 162 4.88 -19.40 -0.36
N LEU A 163 5.66 -18.33 -0.51
CA LEU A 163 6.99 -18.26 0.04
C LEU A 163 7.02 -18.49 1.57
N ASP A 164 5.99 -18.07 2.32
CA ASP A 164 5.94 -18.30 3.77
C ASP A 164 5.89 -19.80 4.10
N ASP A 165 5.10 -20.55 3.33
CA ASP A 165 5.00 -22.01 3.47
C ASP A 165 6.37 -22.69 3.25
N HIS A 166 7.14 -22.22 2.26
CA HIS A 166 8.46 -22.78 1.97
C HIS A 166 9.55 -22.36 2.96
N LEU A 167 9.46 -21.15 3.54
CA LEU A 167 10.45 -20.66 4.49
C LEU A 167 10.24 -21.22 5.91
N HIS A 168 8.98 -21.44 6.31
CA HIS A 168 8.65 -21.82 7.68
C HIS A 168 8.11 -23.26 7.81
N GLY A 169 7.77 -23.93 6.70
CA GLY A 169 7.26 -25.30 6.70
C GLY A 169 6.06 -25.48 7.64
N ASP A 170 6.02 -26.62 8.36
CA ASP A 170 4.95 -26.94 9.33
C ASP A 170 4.93 -26.03 10.58
N LYS A 171 5.91 -25.12 10.73
CA LYS A 171 5.93 -24.10 11.79
C LYS A 171 5.20 -22.82 11.40
N ALA A 172 4.72 -22.72 10.15
CA ALA A 172 3.82 -21.68 9.71
C ALA A 172 2.56 -21.70 10.60
N THR A 173 2.30 -20.61 11.30
CA THR A 173 1.06 -20.44 12.07
C THR A 173 -0.15 -20.71 11.17
N PRO A 174 -1.28 -21.25 11.65
CA PRO A 174 -2.45 -21.51 10.81
C PRO A 174 -2.94 -20.29 10.01
N ASN A 175 -2.67 -19.07 10.51
CA ASN A 175 -2.95 -17.79 9.86
C ASN A 175 -1.95 -17.37 8.77
N SER A 176 -0.85 -18.11 8.59
CA SER A 176 0.21 -17.77 7.62
C SER A 176 0.26 -18.69 6.41
N ARG A 177 -0.55 -19.76 6.38
CA ARG A 177 -0.85 -20.54 5.16
C ARG A 177 -1.64 -19.70 4.18
N ARG A 178 -0.97 -18.80 3.50
CA ARG A 178 -1.54 -18.01 2.42
C ARG A 178 -1.14 -18.70 1.13
N GLN A 179 -2.05 -19.36 0.46
CA GLN A 179 -1.77 -19.84 -0.89
C GLN A 179 -2.14 -18.70 -1.86
N PHE A 180 -1.14 -18.01 -2.39
CA PHE A 180 -1.32 -17.11 -3.53
C PHE A 180 -0.54 -17.69 -4.70
#